data_AF-A0A9D5J9N3-F1
#
_entry.id   AF-A0A9D5J9N3-F1
#
_cell.length_a   1.000
_cell.length_b   1.000
_cell.length_c   1.000
_cell.angle_alpha   90.00
_cell.angle_beta   90.00
_cell.angle_gamma   90.00
#
_symmetry.space_group_name_H-M   'P 1'
#
loop_
_entity.id
_entity.type
_entity.pdbx_description
1 polymer ?
#
loop_
_entity_poly.entity_id
_entity_poly.type
_entity_poly.pdbx_seq_one_letter_code
_entity_poly.pdbx_strand_id
1 'polypeptide(L)' 'LGGHSLLAIRILGKVSRAFGLRLPLRALFESPTIETLAAVIDNTVASEPDDFGLVTRAASRTRGNQNER' A
#
# COMPACT_ATOMS: atom_id res chain seq x y z
N LEU A 1 15.57 16.04 3.57
CA LEU A 1 14.13 15.67 3.73
C LEU A 1 13.21 16.76 3.14
N GLY A 2 13.51 17.27 1.94
CA GLY A 2 12.75 18.35 1.30
C GLY A 2 12.72 18.15 -0.21
N GLY A 3 11.62 18.57 -0.86
CA GLY A 3 11.36 18.38 -2.30
C GLY A 3 10.66 17.05 -2.62
N HIS A 4 11.35 15.93 -2.44
CA HIS A 4 10.82 14.59 -2.79
C HIS A 4 9.58 14.20 -1.97
N SER A 5 9.50 14.57 -0.69
CA SER A 5 8.36 14.25 0.17
C SER A 5 7.08 14.96 -0.26
N LEU A 6 7.16 16.18 -0.84
CA LEU A 6 5.98 16.89 -1.31
C LEU A 6 5.44 16.29 -2.62
N LEU A 7 6.33 15.87 -3.51
CA LEU A 7 5.95 15.13 -4.70
C LEU A 7 5.29 13.79 -4.33
N ALA A 8 5.86 13.06 -3.37
CA ALA A 8 5.29 11.82 -2.84
C ALA A 8 3.89 12.05 -2.26
N ILE A 9 3.69 13.08 -1.43
CA ILE A 9 2.36 13.45 -0.90
C ILE A 9 1.38 13.79 -2.04
N ARG A 10 1.82 14.50 -3.08
CA ARG A 10 0.98 14.82 -4.25
C ARG A 10 0.57 13.58 -5.04
N ILE A 11 1.50 12.65 -5.24
CA ILE A 11 1.21 11.34 -5.89
C ILE A 11 0.20 10.58 -5.05
N LEU A 12 0.45 10.46 -3.74
CA LEU A 12 -0.43 9.77 -2.80
C LEU A 12 -1.85 10.33 -2.82
N GLY A 13 -1.99 11.65 -2.79
CA GLY A 13 -3.31 12.30 -2.86
C GLY A 13 -4.03 12.10 -4.19
N LYS A 14 -3.31 12.00 -5.31
CA LYS A 14 -3.90 11.69 -6.62
C LYS A 14 -4.39 10.25 -6.69
N VAL A 15 -3.55 9.30 -6.28
CA VAL A 15 -3.87 7.86 -6.26
C VAL A 15 -5.06 7.60 -5.33
N SER A 16 -5.06 8.20 -4.13
CA SER A 16 -6.16 8.06 -3.19
C SER A 16 -7.51 8.53 -3.73
N ARG A 17 -7.53 9.65 -4.46
CA ARG A 17 -8.76 10.14 -5.11
C ARG A 17 -9.19 9.29 -6.30
N ALA A 18 -8.23 8.79 -7.07
CA ALA A 18 -8.51 7.99 -8.26
C ALA A 18 -9.08 6.61 -7.92
N PHE A 19 -8.61 5.98 -6.84
CA PHE A 19 -8.98 4.62 -6.46
C PHE A 19 -9.79 4.53 -5.16
N GLY A 20 -10.13 5.66 -4.53
CA GLY A 20 -10.94 5.68 -3.30
C GLY A 20 -10.26 5.09 -2.05
N LEU A 21 -8.93 4.99 -2.03
CA LEU A 21 -8.15 4.26 -1.00
C LEU A 21 -7.12 5.15 -0.32
N ARG A 22 -6.74 4.87 0.94
CA ARG A 22 -5.67 5.60 1.62
C ARG A 22 -4.38 4.79 1.67
N LEU A 23 -3.42 5.18 0.84
CA LEU A 23 -2.08 4.63 0.90
C LEU A 23 -1.26 5.34 1.98
N PRO A 24 -0.54 4.62 2.85
CA PRO A 24 0.45 5.22 3.74
C PRO A 24 1.67 5.66 2.93
N LEU A 25 2.32 6.75 3.35
CA LEU A 25 3.52 7.27 2.67
C LEU A 25 4.65 6.22 2.58
N ARG A 26 4.73 5.32 3.57
CA ARG A 26 5.69 4.21 3.60
C ARG A 26 5.55 3.28 2.38
N ALA A 27 4.33 3.04 1.87
CA ALA A 27 4.10 2.17 0.73
C ALA A 27 4.84 2.65 -0.53
N LEU A 28 5.00 3.97 -0.70
CA LEU A 28 5.73 4.56 -1.82
C LEU A 28 7.25 4.37 -1.71
N PHE A 29 7.77 4.20 -0.49
CA PHE A 29 9.17 3.90 -0.23
C PHE A 29 9.48 2.40 -0.24
N GLU A 30 8.54 1.57 0.21
CA GLU A 30 8.64 0.10 0.15
C GLU A 30 8.42 -0.45 -1.26
N SER A 31 7.69 0.29 -2.10
CA SER A 31 7.44 -0.03 -3.51
C SER A 31 7.92 1.13 -4.40
N PRO A 32 9.24 1.24 -4.65
CA PRO A 32 9.83 2.38 -5.36
C PRO A 32 9.59 2.33 -6.88
N THR A 33 8.78 1.39 -7.38
CA THR A 33 8.43 1.26 -8.79
C THR A 33 6.92 1.33 -8.99
N ILE A 34 6.49 1.79 -10.16
CA ILE A 34 5.06 1.84 -10.51
C ILE A 34 4.44 0.45 -10.51
N GLU A 35 5.17 -0.57 -10.99
CA GLU A 35 4.72 -1.96 -11.01
C GLU A 35 4.41 -2.49 -9.60
N THR A 36 5.35 -2.32 -8.66
CA THR A 36 5.18 -2.80 -7.28
C THR A 36 4.07 -2.04 -6.56
N LEU A 37 3.97 -0.73 -6.78
CA LEU A 37 2.90 0.09 -6.21
C LEU A 37 1.51 -0.26 -6.78
N ALA A 38 1.42 -0.57 -8.08
CA ALA A 38 0.18 -1.00 -8.72
C ALA A 38 -0.32 -2.34 -8.13
N ALA A 39 0.57 -3.31 -7.93
CA ALA A 39 0.22 -4.56 -7.28
C ALA A 39 -0.33 -4.37 -5.87
N VAL A 40 0.21 -3.40 -5.09
CA VAL A 40 -0.32 -3.07 -3.76
C VAL A 40 -1.73 -2.47 -3.85
N ILE A 41 -1.96 -1.60 -4.83
CA ILE A 41 -3.28 -0.98 -5.07
C ILE A 41 -4.31 -2.04 -5.45
N ASP A 42 -4.01 -2.92 -6.41
CA ASP A 42 -4.94 -3.96 -6.87
C ASP A 42 -5.33 -4.93 -5.75
N ASN A 43 -4.36 -5.35 -4.94
CA ASN A 43 -4.63 -6.19 -3.76
C ASN A 43 -5.51 -5.50 -2.72
N THR A 44 -5.48 -4.16 -2.68
CA THR A 44 -6.28 -3.35 -1.74
C THR A 44 -7.70 -3.14 -2.28
N VAL A 45 -7.87 -2.89 -3.57
CA VAL A 45 -9.22 -2.75 -4.18
C VAL A 45 -9.97 -4.08 -4.16
N ALA A 46 -9.27 -5.21 -4.26
CA ALA A 46 -9.87 -6.54 -4.24
C ALA A 46 -10.30 -7.03 -2.84
N SER A 47 -9.81 -6.41 -1.76
CA SER A 47 -10.33 -6.62 -0.41
C SER A 47 -11.18 -5.42 -0.05
N GLU A 48 -12.50 -5.60 0.07
CA GLU A 48 -13.46 -4.58 0.52
C GLU A 48 -12.80 -3.57 1.47
N PRO A 49 -12.81 -2.26 1.14
CA PRO A 49 -12.09 -1.26 1.90
C PRO A 49 -12.66 -1.21 3.33
N ASP A 50 -11.88 -1.73 4.27
CA ASP A 50 -12.13 -1.58 5.70
C ASP A 50 -12.31 -0.09 6.01
N ASP A 51 -13.18 0.27 6.95
CA ASP A 51 -13.70 1.63 7.23
C ASP A 51 -12.60 2.70 7.42
N PHE A 52 -11.35 2.28 7.65
CA PHE A 52 -10.17 3.14 7.76
C PHE A 52 -9.30 3.28 6.51
N GLY A 53 -9.53 2.50 5.45
CA GLY A 53 -8.83 2.55 4.17
C GLY A 53 -7.31 2.42 4.25
N LEU A 54 -6.76 1.99 5.39
CA LEU A 54 -5.32 1.92 5.65
C LEU A 54 -4.77 0.58 5.18
N VAL A 55 -3.86 0.62 4.21
CA VAL A 55 -3.01 -0.52 3.83
C VAL A 55 -2.18 -0.95 5.04
N THR A 56 -2.74 -1.81 5.89
CA THR A 56 -2.06 -2.39 7.06
C THR A 56 -1.99 -3.91 6.93
N ARG A 57 -1.51 -4.40 5.79
CA ARG A 57 -1.12 -5.82 5.67
C ARG A 57 0.25 -5.98 5.04
N ALA A 58 1.26 -5.50 5.76
CA ALA A 58 2.67 -5.81 5.49
C ALA A 58 3.29 -6.82 6.49
N ALA A 59 2.53 -7.47 7.39
CA ALA A 59 3.16 -8.30 8.44
C ALA A 59 2.47 -9.62 8.86
N SER A 60 1.50 -10.16 8.11
CA SER A 60 0.79 -11.38 8.58
C SER A 60 0.39 -12.36 7.47
N ARG A 61 1.33 -12.68 6.58
CA ARG A 61 1.29 -13.90 5.77
C ARG A 61 2.61 -14.67 5.75
N THR A 62 3.21 -14.87 6.92
CA THR A 62 3.88 -16.15 7.19
C THR A 62 2.85 -17.09 7.81
N ARG A 63 1.83 -17.44 7.02
CA ARG A 63 1.08 -18.69 7.22
C ARG A 63 1.87 -19.75 6.47
N GLY A 64 2.89 -20.26 7.14
CA GLY A 64 3.71 -21.41 6.76
C GLY A 64 4.05 -22.14 8.04
N ASN A 65 3.01 -22.70 8.65
CA ASN A 65 3.07 -23.61 9.77
C ASN A 65 3.84 -24.87 9.32
N GLN A 66 5.15 -24.93 9.57
CA GLN A 66 5.96 -26.16 9.38
C GLN A 66 5.87 -27.10 10.59
N ASN A 67 4.69 -27.19 11.23
CA ASN A 67 4.42 -28.26 12.17
C ASN A 67 3.88 -29.47 11.42
N GLU A 68 4.77 -30.22 10.76
CA GLU A 68 4.52 -31.62 10.42
C GLU A 68 5.79 -32.46 10.64
N ARG A 69 5.82 -33.05 11.85
CA ARG A 69 6.50 -34.29 12.30
C ARG A 69 7.77 -34.14 13.14
#